data_AF-A0A7X7DUG5-F1
#
_entry.id   AF-A0A7X7DUG5-F1
#
_cell.length_a   1.000
_cell.length_b   1.000
_cell.length_c   1.000
_cell.angle_alpha   90.00
_cell.angle_beta   90.00
_cell.angle_gamma   90.00
#
_symmetry.space_group_name_H-M   'P 1'
#
loop_
_entity.id
_entity.type
_entity.pdbx_description
1 polymer ?
#
loop_
_entity_poly.entity_id
_entity_poly.type
_entity_poly.pdbx_seq_one_letter_code
_entity_poly.pdbx_strand_id
1 'polypeptide(L)'
;MKASDYANSSPREVRQLIREGKWTLPTPGMCKGHVQGNLVVLPRDLAYDFLVFAQRNPKPCPILDVTEPGDPEPKIVAPGADISTD
;
A
#
# COMPACT_ATOMS: atom_id res chain seq x y z
N MET A 1 -5.49 -1.40 22.31
CA MET A 1 -4.39 -1.03 21.39
C MET A 1 -4.96 -0.04 20.39
N LYS A 2 -4.28 1.08 20.15
CA LYS A 2 -4.69 2.13 19.22
C LYS A 2 -3.62 2.30 18.15
N ALA A 3 -4.00 2.75 16.95
CA ALA A 3 -3.06 2.97 15.86
C ALA A 3 -1.91 3.93 16.25
N SER A 4 -2.22 4.92 17.08
CA SER A 4 -1.26 5.87 17.64
C SER A 4 -0.15 5.23 18.48
N ASP A 5 -0.36 4.03 19.02
CA ASP A 5 0.65 3.31 19.81
C ASP A 5 1.85 2.91 18.91
N TYR A 6 1.64 2.83 17.60
CA TYR A 6 2.65 2.51 16.58
C TYR A 6 3.10 3.73 15.77
N ALA A 7 2.87 4.95 16.28
CA ALA A 7 3.20 6.18 15.55
C ALA A 7 4.70 6.30 15.22
N ASN A 8 5.58 5.74 16.05
CA ASN A 8 7.04 5.78 15.85
C ASN A 8 7.61 4.44 15.34
N SER A 9 6.77 3.46 15.04
CA SER A 9 7.21 2.20 14.43
C SER A 9 7.60 2.41 12.96
N SER A 10 8.53 1.60 12.47
CA SER A 10 8.86 1.59 11.05
C SER A 10 7.73 0.96 10.23
N PRO A 11 7.57 1.34 8.95
CA PRO A 11 6.59 0.71 8.07
C PRO A 11 6.77 -0.81 7.95
N ARG A 12 8.02 -1.29 7.97
CA ARG A 12 8.32 -2.72 7.89
C ARG A 12 7.80 -3.49 9.10
N GLU A 13 7.97 -2.94 10.30
CA GLU A 13 7.45 -3.57 11.53
C GLU A 13 5.92 -3.61 11.54
N VAL A 14 5.28 -2.52 11.11
CA VAL A 14 3.81 -2.46 11.06
C VAL A 14 3.24 -3.42 10.01
N ARG A 15 3.83 -3.50 8.82
CA ARG A 15 3.44 -4.50 7.81
C ARG A 15 3.60 -5.93 8.33
N GLN A 16 4.67 -6.23 9.05
CA GLN A 16 4.86 -7.54 9.67
C GLN A 16 3.75 -7.86 10.70
N LEU A 17 3.34 -6.88 11.51
CA LEU A 17 2.23 -7.06 12.46
C LEU A 17 0.90 -7.35 11.76
N ILE A 18 0.65 -6.70 10.63
CA ILE A 18 -0.55 -6.92 9.81
C ILE A 18 -0.51 -8.30 9.16
N ARG A 19 0.63 -8.67 8.55
CA ARG A 19 0.89 -10.01 7.99
C ARG A 19 0.65 -11.13 8.97
N GLU A 20 1.03 -10.93 10.24
CA GLU A 20 0.81 -11.90 11.32
C GLU A 20 -0.63 -11.90 11.88
N GLY A 21 -1.52 -11.06 11.34
CA GLY A 21 -2.91 -10.92 11.81
C GLY A 21 -3.03 -10.28 13.19
N LYS A 22 -1.96 -9.70 13.74
CA LYS A 22 -1.96 -9.03 15.05
C LYS A 22 -2.62 -7.67 15.02
N TRP A 23 -2.74 -7.08 13.83
CA TRP A 23 -3.43 -5.81 13.61
C TRP A 23 -4.41 -5.93 12.44
N THR A 24 -5.70 -5.78 12.73
CA THR A 24 -6.80 -5.84 11.74
C THR A 24 -7.71 -4.62 11.82
N LEU A 25 -7.18 -3.51 12.35
CA LEU A 25 -7.88 -2.26 12.60
C LEU A 25 -7.36 -1.16 11.66
N PRO A 26 -8.00 0.02 11.58
CA PRO A 26 -7.50 1.12 10.77
C PRO A 26 -6.05 1.50 11.12
N THR A 27 -5.26 1.80 10.08
CA THR A 27 -3.84 2.19 10.14
C THR A 27 -3.54 3.70 10.26
N PRO A 28 -4.49 4.67 10.10
CA PRO A 28 -4.17 6.08 10.27
C PRO A 28 -3.57 6.40 11.64
N GLY A 29 -2.41 7.07 11.63
CA GLY A 29 -1.67 7.45 12.84
C GLY A 29 -0.51 6.52 13.19
N MET A 30 -0.34 5.40 12.47
CA MET A 30 0.87 4.57 12.50
C MET A 30 1.98 5.20 11.63
N CYS A 31 3.24 4.85 11.88
CA CYS A 31 4.37 5.14 10.98
C CYS A 31 4.52 6.63 10.59
N LYS A 32 4.46 7.55 11.55
CA LYS A 32 4.49 9.00 11.31
C LYS A 32 5.66 9.40 10.40
N GLY A 33 5.38 10.24 9.42
CA GLY A 33 6.36 10.68 8.42
C GLY A 33 6.46 9.81 7.17
N HIS A 34 5.72 8.69 7.12
CA HIS A 34 5.61 7.85 5.93
C HIS A 34 4.28 8.07 5.22
N VAL A 35 4.29 7.83 3.91
CA VAL A 35 3.06 7.85 3.09
C VAL A 35 2.29 6.56 3.31
N GLN A 36 0.99 6.69 3.53
CA GLN A 36 0.04 5.58 3.43
C GLN A 36 -0.69 5.72 2.10
N GLY A 37 -0.68 4.66 1.29
CA GLY A 37 -1.33 4.62 -0.02
C GLY A 37 -2.68 3.92 0.04
N ASN A 38 -3.49 4.19 -0.98
CA ASN A 38 -4.64 3.34 -1.32
C ASN A 38 -4.16 2.22 -2.27
N LEU A 39 -4.87 1.09 -2.28
CA LEU A 39 -4.56 -0.05 -3.14
C LEU A 39 -5.73 -0.32 -4.09
N VAL A 40 -5.41 -0.57 -5.36
CA VAL A 40 -6.34 -1.07 -6.37
C VAL A 40 -5.68 -2.24 -7.08
N VAL A 41 -6.32 -3.41 -7.05
CA VAL A 41 -5.85 -4.61 -7.75
C VAL A 41 -6.88 -4.95 -8.83
N LEU A 42 -6.43 -5.05 -10.08
CA LEU A 42 -7.28 -5.31 -11.23
C LEU A 42 -6.74 -6.49 -12.04
N PRO A 43 -7.63 -7.23 -12.71
CA PRO A 43 -7.26 -8.08 -13.83
C PRO A 43 -6.45 -7.32 -14.89
N ARG A 44 -5.51 -8.02 -15.55
CA ARG A 44 -4.55 -7.42 -16.50
C ARG A 44 -5.24 -6.68 -17.66
N ASP A 45 -6.36 -7.19 -18.12
CA ASP A 45 -7.18 -6.61 -19.19
C ASP A 45 -7.80 -5.25 -18.81
N LEU A 46 -7.97 -4.96 -17.52
CA LEU A 46 -8.48 -3.66 -17.03
C LEU A 46 -7.37 -2.70 -16.58
N ALA A 47 -6.16 -3.21 -16.31
CA ALA A 47 -5.07 -2.43 -15.73
C ALA A 47 -4.62 -1.26 -16.63
N TYR A 48 -4.60 -1.45 -17.95
CA TYR A 48 -4.20 -0.40 -18.89
C TYR A 48 -5.20 0.77 -18.89
N ASP A 49 -6.49 0.47 -18.93
CA ASP A 49 -7.54 1.48 -18.91
C ASP A 49 -7.52 2.28 -17.61
N PHE A 50 -7.27 1.61 -16.47
CA PHE A 50 -7.12 2.28 -15.18
C PHE A 50 -5.87 3.16 -15.14
N LEU A 51 -4.74 2.72 -15.72
CA LEU A 51 -3.53 3.53 -15.79
C LEU A 51 -3.76 4.81 -16.61
N VAL A 52 -4.44 4.71 -17.76
CA VAL A 52 -4.82 5.88 -18.57
C VAL A 52 -5.79 6.78 -17.81
N PHE A 53 -6.77 6.20 -17.11
CA PHE A 53 -7.68 6.95 -16.25
C PHE A 53 -6.92 7.72 -15.18
N ALA A 54 -5.98 7.09 -14.46
CA ALA A 54 -5.21 7.74 -13.42
C ALA A 54 -4.30 8.84 -13.98
N GLN A 55 -3.64 8.60 -15.12
CA GLN A 55 -2.81 9.62 -15.79
C GLN A 55 -3.61 10.84 -16.24
N ARG A 56 -4.87 10.65 -16.69
CA ARG A 56 -5.77 11.77 -17.03
C ARG A 56 -6.32 12.48 -15.80
N ASN A 57 -6.27 11.83 -14.63
CA ASN A 57 -6.80 12.34 -13.36
C ASN A 57 -5.72 12.32 -12.26
N PRO A 58 -4.58 13.02 -12.43
CA PRO A 58 -3.42 12.86 -11.56
C PRO A 58 -3.63 13.42 -10.14
N LYS A 59 -4.56 14.37 -9.96
CA LYS A 59 -4.90 14.93 -8.63
C LYS A 59 -5.70 13.94 -7.78
N PRO A 60 -6.83 13.37 -8.26
CA PRO A 60 -7.59 12.39 -7.49
C PRO A 60 -6.95 10.99 -7.51
N CYS A 61 -6.11 10.67 -8.50
CA CYS A 61 -5.48 9.35 -8.64
C CYS A 61 -3.95 9.47 -8.78
N PRO A 62 -3.24 9.96 -7.74
CA PRO A 62 -1.79 10.01 -7.75
C PRO A 62 -1.22 8.59 -7.62
N ILE A 63 -0.68 8.06 -8.71
CA ILE A 63 -0.02 6.74 -8.71
C ILE A 63 1.33 6.86 -8.02
N LEU A 64 1.54 6.03 -6.99
CA LEU A 64 2.79 5.94 -6.25
C LEU A 64 3.71 4.83 -6.79
N ASP A 65 3.12 3.69 -7.16
CA ASP A 65 3.81 2.52 -7.69
C ASP A 65 2.82 1.69 -8.55
N VAL A 66 3.35 0.87 -9.46
CA VAL A 66 2.60 -0.10 -10.27
C VAL A 66 3.38 -1.41 -10.26
N THR A 67 2.79 -2.48 -9.75
CA THR A 67 3.43 -3.79 -9.74
C THR A 67 3.31 -4.49 -11.10
N GLU A 68 4.20 -5.45 -11.36
CA GLU A 68 4.08 -6.32 -12.52
C GLU A 68 2.91 -7.31 -12.35
N PRO A 69 2.24 -7.75 -13.44
CA PRO A 69 1.16 -8.72 -13.34
C PRO A 69 1.59 -10.02 -12.64
N GLY A 70 0.94 -10.34 -11.52
CA GLY A 70 1.21 -11.53 -10.71
C GLY A 70 2.35 -11.38 -9.71
N ASP A 71 3.04 -10.23 -9.68
CA ASP A 71 4.04 -9.90 -8.67
C ASP A 71 3.41 -8.97 -7.62
N PRO A 72 3.31 -9.39 -6.34
CA PRO A 72 2.72 -8.57 -5.29
C PRO A 72 3.69 -7.54 -4.71
N GLU A 73 4.95 -7.47 -5.15
CA GLU A 73 5.95 -6.60 -4.54
C GLU A 73 5.91 -5.15 -5.11
N PRO A 74 5.62 -4.13 -4.29
CA PRO A 74 5.71 -2.72 -4.67
C PRO A 74 7.17 -2.24 -4.56
N LYS A 75 7.96 -2.54 -5.60
CA LYS A 75 9.42 -2.38 -5.61
C LYS A 75 9.92 -0.93 -5.50
N ILE A 76 9.10 0.07 -5.80
CA ILE A 76 9.50 1.48 -5.71
C ILE A 76 9.24 2.01 -4.30
N VAL A 77 8.04 1.78 -3.77
CA VAL A 77 7.61 2.44 -2.53
C VAL A 77 7.81 1.60 -1.26
N ALA A 78 7.85 0.28 -1.39
CA ALA A 78 8.10 -0.61 -0.25
C ALA A 78 8.78 -1.93 -0.69
N PRO A 79 10.08 -1.90 -1.04
CA PRO A 79 10.85 -3.10 -1.36
C PRO A 79 10.71 -4.18 -0.26
N GLY A 80 10.48 -5.42 -0.68
CA GLY A 80 10.28 -6.59 0.17
C GLY A 80 8.91 -6.70 0.85
N ALA A 81 7.97 -5.79 0.56
CA ALA A 81 6.59 -5.91 1.02
C ALA A 81 5.77 -6.87 0.13
N ASP A 82 4.67 -7.39 0.66
CA ASP A 82 3.72 -8.23 -0.07
C ASP A 82 2.30 -7.67 0.09
N ILE A 83 1.73 -7.10 -0.98
CA ILE A 83 0.38 -6.48 -0.94
C ILE A 83 -0.74 -7.47 -0.59
N SER A 84 -0.50 -8.77 -0.68
CA SER A 84 -1.51 -9.79 -0.37
C SER A 84 -1.66 -10.05 1.13
N THR A 85 -0.70 -9.61 1.95
CA THR A 85 -0.68 -9.88 3.39
C THR A 85 -0.39 -8.68 4.29
N ASP A 86 0.25 -7.63 3.76
CA ASP A 86 0.78 -6.50 4.54
C ASP A 86 -0.16 -5.30 4.64
#